data_AF-A0A941JE67-F1
#
_entry.id   AF-A0A941JE67-F1
#
_cell.length_a   1.000
_cell.length_b   1.000
_cell.length_c   1.000
_cell.angle_alpha   90.00
_cell.angle_beta   90.00
_cell.angle_gamma   90.00
#
_symmetry.space_group_name_H-M   'P 1'
#
loop_
_entity.id
_entity.type
_entity.pdbx_description
1 polymer ?
#
loop_
_entity_poly.entity_id
_entity_poly.type
_entity_poly.pdbx_seq_one_letter_code
_entity_poly.pdbx_strand_id
1 'polypeptide(L)'
;SYIDPSHERRVREILAEELPGMPISVSYDVLPKWKEYDRASTTIADAYLKPIVSSNFDRMPRRLDEIGVGGKVGVIKSNGGESTLKGAAAAPVQMTLSGPTGAVVATRAVAQLTGLRNLVTFDMGGTSTDCSTVVDGMENVTTSFEIEWGLPI
;
A
#
# COMPACT_ATOMS: atom_id res chain seq x y z
N SER A 1 -23.00 -0.26 -1.77
CA SER A 1 -22.20 0.07 -0.58
C SER A 1 -21.24 1.24 -0.77
N TYR A 2 -20.62 1.44 -1.95
CA TYR A 2 -19.70 2.58 -2.14
C TYR A 2 -20.34 3.98 -1.91
N ILE A 3 -21.68 4.12 -2.04
CA ILE A 3 -22.43 5.34 -1.68
C ILE A 3 -22.80 5.34 -0.19
N ASP A 4 -23.36 4.23 0.30
CA ASP A 4 -23.80 4.06 1.67
C ASP A 4 -23.14 2.83 2.32
N PRO A 5 -22.23 3.04 3.30
CA PRO A 5 -21.53 1.97 3.99
C PRO A 5 -22.32 1.31 5.13
N SER A 6 -23.56 1.75 5.40
CA SER A 6 -24.36 1.30 6.55
C SER A 6 -24.38 -0.22 6.72
N HIS A 7 -24.71 -0.96 5.66
CA HIS A 7 -24.75 -2.42 5.69
C HIS A 7 -23.37 -3.06 5.81
N GLU A 8 -22.34 -2.54 5.13
CA GLU A 8 -20.99 -3.12 5.27
C GLU A 8 -20.43 -2.93 6.69
N ARG A 9 -20.70 -1.77 7.31
CA ARG A 9 -20.33 -1.50 8.70
C ARG A 9 -21.08 -2.41 9.66
N ARG A 10 -22.38 -2.63 9.44
CA ARG A 10 -23.16 -3.57 10.26
C ARG A 10 -22.65 -5.01 10.15
N VAL A 11 -22.28 -5.45 8.94
CA VAL A 11 -21.65 -6.76 8.74
C VAL A 11 -20.32 -6.84 9.47
N ARG A 12 -19.48 -5.80 9.41
CA ARG A 12 -18.22 -5.74 10.18
C ARG A 12 -18.46 -5.87 11.69
N GLU A 13 -19.46 -5.19 12.23
CA GLU A 13 -19.80 -5.29 13.66
C GLU A 13 -20.17 -6.74 14.04
N ILE A 14 -21.06 -7.37 13.27
CA ILE A 14 -21.47 -8.76 13.50
C ILE A 14 -20.26 -9.70 13.40
N LEU A 15 -19.41 -9.54 12.38
CA LEU A 15 -18.21 -10.35 12.24
C LEU A 15 -17.21 -10.13 13.39
N ALA A 16 -17.10 -8.91 13.93
CA ALA A 16 -16.24 -8.64 15.07
C ALA A 16 -16.77 -9.25 16.37
N GLU A 17 -18.09 -9.36 16.52
CA GLU A 17 -18.76 -10.04 17.64
C GLU A 17 -18.57 -11.56 17.55
N GLU A 18 -18.79 -12.15 16.37
CA GLU A 18 -18.75 -13.60 16.14
C GLU A 18 -17.33 -14.17 15.97
N LEU A 19 -16.38 -13.37 15.47
CA LEU A 19 -14.99 -13.75 15.22
C LEU A 19 -13.99 -12.80 15.92
N PRO A 20 -13.93 -12.79 17.27
CA PRO A 20 -13.06 -11.88 17.99
C PRO A 20 -11.58 -12.03 17.58
N GLY A 21 -10.94 -10.91 17.29
CA GLY A 21 -9.52 -10.86 16.92
C GLY A 21 -9.21 -11.21 15.46
N MET A 22 -10.20 -11.60 14.64
CA MET A 22 -10.01 -11.78 13.21
C MET A 22 -9.94 -10.41 12.52
N PRO A 23 -8.91 -10.13 11.70
CA PRO A 23 -8.88 -8.91 10.91
C PRO A 23 -10.00 -8.88 9.87
N ILE A 24 -10.68 -7.75 9.74
CA ILE A 24 -11.80 -7.56 8.80
C ILE A 24 -11.46 -6.42 7.85
N SER A 25 -11.71 -6.63 6.56
CA SER A 25 -11.62 -5.59 5.53
C SER A 25 -13.00 -5.27 5.00
N VAL A 26 -13.33 -3.97 5.00
CA VAL A 26 -14.59 -3.42 4.51
C VAL A 26 -14.31 -2.72 3.20
N SER A 27 -15.06 -3.05 2.15
CA SER A 27 -14.74 -2.58 0.80
C SER A 27 -14.87 -1.06 0.65
N TYR A 28 -15.79 -0.47 1.41
CA TYR A 28 -15.91 0.99 1.51
C TYR A 28 -14.68 1.65 2.15
N ASP A 29 -14.07 1.02 3.15
CA ASP A 29 -12.90 1.57 3.84
C ASP A 29 -11.62 1.36 3.00
N VAL A 30 -11.58 0.29 2.19
CA VAL A 30 -10.43 -0.06 1.33
C VAL A 30 -10.41 0.72 0.01
N LEU A 31 -11.49 0.64 -0.78
CA LEU A 31 -11.59 1.29 -2.10
C LEU A 31 -13.05 1.68 -2.40
N PRO A 32 -13.53 2.86 -1.97
CA PRO A 32 -14.91 3.31 -2.17
C PRO A 32 -15.16 3.79 -3.61
N LYS A 33 -14.93 2.91 -4.59
CA LYS A 33 -15.05 3.18 -6.03
C LYS A 33 -16.33 2.55 -6.61
N TRP A 34 -16.85 3.20 -7.66
CA TRP A 34 -17.89 2.66 -8.53
C TRP A 34 -17.36 1.42 -9.30
N LYS A 35 -18.21 0.42 -9.52
CA LYS A 35 -17.93 -0.97 -9.96
C LYS A 35 -17.39 -1.90 -8.87
N GLU A 36 -17.87 -3.13 -8.90
CA GLU A 36 -17.69 -4.15 -7.89
C GLU A 36 -16.42 -4.98 -8.10
N TYR A 37 -15.96 -5.17 -9.33
CA TYR A 37 -14.83 -6.07 -9.62
C TYR A 37 -13.53 -5.56 -8.99
N ASP A 38 -13.03 -4.39 -9.41
CA ASP A 38 -11.84 -3.74 -8.82
C ASP A 38 -11.97 -3.59 -7.30
N ARG A 39 -13.16 -3.21 -6.83
CA ARG A 39 -13.42 -3.02 -5.41
C ARG A 39 -13.31 -4.33 -4.65
N ALA A 40 -13.90 -5.40 -5.15
CA ALA A 40 -13.87 -6.72 -4.53
C ALA A 40 -12.47 -7.32 -4.56
N SER A 41 -11.77 -7.31 -5.71
CA SER A 41 -10.41 -7.82 -5.85
C SER A 41 -9.44 -7.11 -4.90
N THR A 42 -9.49 -5.78 -4.84
CA THR A 42 -8.67 -4.98 -3.91
C THR A 42 -8.99 -5.31 -2.45
N THR A 43 -10.27 -5.46 -2.10
CA THR A 43 -10.68 -5.79 -0.73
C THR A 43 -10.25 -7.20 -0.32
N ILE A 44 -10.30 -8.17 -1.26
CA ILE A 44 -9.82 -9.53 -1.05
C ILE A 44 -8.30 -9.53 -0.84
N ALA A 45 -7.54 -8.80 -1.67
CA ALA A 45 -6.10 -8.66 -1.51
C ALA A 45 -5.74 -8.02 -0.16
N ASP A 46 -6.46 -6.95 0.24
CA ASP A 46 -6.29 -6.32 1.55
C ASP A 46 -6.54 -7.31 2.69
N ALA A 47 -7.66 -8.05 2.66
CA ALA A 47 -8.01 -9.03 3.67
C ALA A 47 -6.99 -10.17 3.76
N TYR A 48 -6.45 -10.62 2.62
CA TYR A 48 -5.42 -11.66 2.55
C TYR A 48 -4.10 -11.21 3.20
N LEU A 49 -3.69 -9.96 2.95
CA LEU A 49 -2.43 -9.41 3.46
C LEU A 49 -2.52 -8.99 4.94
N LYS A 50 -3.70 -8.53 5.39
CA LYS A 50 -3.90 -7.93 6.72
C LYS A 50 -3.38 -8.76 7.90
N PRO A 51 -3.66 -10.08 8.03
CA PRO A 51 -3.11 -10.85 9.15
C PRO A 51 -1.57 -10.96 9.10
N ILE A 52 -0.99 -11.06 7.90
CA ILE A 52 0.46 -11.19 7.70
C ILE A 52 1.16 -9.88 8.08
N VAL A 53 0.66 -8.75 7.55
CA VAL A 53 1.24 -7.42 7.78
C VAL A 53 1.06 -6.99 9.24
N SER A 54 -0.14 -7.17 9.81
CA SER A 54 -0.41 -6.79 11.21
C SER A 54 0.51 -7.52 12.17
N SER A 55 0.66 -8.84 12.03
CA SER A 55 1.55 -9.65 12.87
C SER A 55 3.01 -9.18 12.81
N ASN A 56 3.49 -8.78 11.63
CA ASN A 56 4.85 -8.27 11.47
C ASN A 56 5.02 -6.87 12.08
N PHE A 57 4.05 -5.98 11.83
CA PHE A 57 4.10 -4.60 12.30
C PHE A 57 3.85 -4.46 13.79
N ASP A 58 3.12 -5.37 14.43
CA ASP A 58 2.96 -5.38 15.90
C ASP A 58 4.26 -5.71 16.64
N ARG A 59 5.15 -6.47 16.01
CA ARG A 59 6.46 -6.87 16.59
C ARG A 59 7.56 -5.85 16.31
N MET A 60 7.40 -5.04 15.27
CA MET A 60 8.44 -4.15 14.76
C MET A 60 8.80 -3.01 15.72
N PRO A 61 7.86 -2.27 16.36
CA PRO A 61 8.18 -1.19 17.29
C PRO A 61 9.12 -1.62 18.40
N ARG A 62 8.82 -2.75 19.07
CA ARG A 62 9.68 -3.28 20.15
C ARG A 62 11.11 -3.52 19.69
N ARG A 63 11.28 -4.17 18.54
CA ARG A 63 12.61 -4.45 17.96
C ARG A 63 13.35 -3.18 17.56
N LEU A 64 12.62 -2.15 17.14
CA LEU A 64 13.19 -0.86 16.77
C LEU A 64 13.53 -0.02 18.01
N ASP A 65 12.75 -0.12 19.08
CA ASP A 65 13.08 0.49 20.38
C ASP A 65 14.34 -0.13 20.99
N GLU A 66 14.51 -1.46 20.87
CA GLU A 66 15.72 -2.18 21.34
C GLU A 66 17.03 -1.66 20.70
N ILE A 67 16.95 -1.11 19.49
CA ILE A 67 18.09 -0.49 18.77
C ILE A 67 18.05 1.04 18.78
N GLY A 68 17.14 1.66 19.53
CA GLY A 68 17.04 3.11 19.73
C GLY A 68 16.40 3.92 18.60
N VAL A 69 15.61 3.29 17.71
CA VAL A 69 14.98 3.96 16.54
C VAL A 69 13.45 3.92 16.52
N GLY A 70 12.78 3.35 17.53
CA GLY A 70 11.35 3.04 17.46
C GLY A 70 10.37 4.22 17.39
N GLY A 71 10.82 5.46 17.60
CA GLY A 71 9.96 6.65 17.50
C GLY A 71 9.75 7.23 16.09
N LYS A 72 10.41 6.71 15.04
CA LYS A 72 10.44 7.36 13.70
C LYS A 72 10.35 6.36 12.55
N VAL A 73 9.30 5.53 12.55
CA VAL A 73 9.13 4.48 11.54
C VAL A 73 8.01 4.85 10.59
N GLY A 74 8.39 5.20 9.37
CA GLY A 74 7.49 5.43 8.25
C GLY A 74 7.47 4.21 7.33
N VAL A 75 6.31 3.98 6.72
CA VAL A 75 6.10 2.94 5.72
C VAL A 75 5.72 3.61 4.41
N ILE A 76 6.49 3.34 3.35
CA ILE A 76 6.19 3.87 2.01
C ILE A 76 4.94 3.18 1.46
N LYS A 77 4.06 3.98 0.86
CA LYS A 77 2.88 3.52 0.11
C LYS A 77 3.16 3.54 -1.39
N SER A 78 2.38 2.79 -2.15
CA SER A 78 2.46 2.71 -3.61
C SER A 78 2.28 4.05 -4.33
N ASN A 79 1.66 5.03 -3.68
CA ASN A 79 1.45 6.38 -4.23
C ASN A 79 2.59 7.38 -3.93
N GLY A 80 3.69 6.94 -3.32
CA GLY A 80 4.84 7.78 -2.98
C GLY A 80 4.73 8.52 -1.65
N GLY A 81 3.56 8.45 -0.99
CA GLY A 81 3.39 8.94 0.37
C GLY A 81 3.88 7.95 1.42
N GLU A 82 3.87 8.38 2.67
CA GLU A 82 4.18 7.55 3.83
C GLU A 82 2.94 7.26 4.68
N SER A 83 3.04 6.23 5.52
CA SER A 83 2.05 5.84 6.52
C SER A 83 2.75 5.41 7.80
N THR A 84 2.01 5.43 8.91
CA THR A 84 2.47 4.79 10.15
C THR A 84 2.36 3.28 10.05
N LEU A 85 3.09 2.53 10.88
CA LEU A 85 2.92 1.07 10.98
C LEU A 85 1.46 0.68 11.23
N LYS A 86 0.77 1.39 12.13
CA LYS A 86 -0.66 1.15 12.43
C LYS A 86 -1.55 1.41 11.21
N GLY A 87 -1.32 2.51 10.49
CA GLY A 87 -2.11 2.85 9.31
C GLY A 87 -1.89 1.85 8.17
N ALA A 88 -0.63 1.44 7.97
CA ALA A 88 -0.26 0.46 6.97
C ALA A 88 -0.80 -0.96 7.30
N ALA A 89 -0.85 -1.35 8.57
CA ALA A 89 -1.53 -2.58 8.98
C ALA A 89 -3.06 -2.54 8.79
N ALA A 90 -3.68 -1.35 8.87
CA ALA A 90 -5.11 -1.19 8.67
C ALA A 90 -5.54 -1.29 7.19
N ALA A 91 -4.65 -0.94 6.25
CA ALA A 91 -4.89 -1.01 4.81
C ALA A 91 -3.63 -1.45 4.04
N PRO A 92 -3.14 -2.69 4.26
CA PRO A 92 -1.90 -3.21 3.67
C PRO A 92 -1.86 -3.21 2.15
N VAL A 93 -3.01 -3.25 1.48
CA VAL A 93 -3.07 -3.19 0.01
C VAL A 93 -2.44 -1.91 -0.56
N GLN A 94 -2.38 -0.83 0.22
CA GLN A 94 -1.71 0.41 -0.18
C GLN A 94 -0.18 0.31 -0.27
N MET A 95 0.39 -0.83 0.14
CA MET A 95 1.83 -1.08 0.12
C MET A 95 2.27 -2.06 -0.96
N THR A 96 1.35 -2.66 -1.72
CA THR A 96 1.64 -3.76 -2.66
C THR A 96 2.76 -3.42 -3.66
N LEU A 97 2.86 -2.14 -4.06
CA LEU A 97 3.89 -1.63 -4.97
C LEU A 97 4.87 -0.65 -4.31
N SER A 98 4.96 -0.65 -2.98
CA SER A 98 5.78 0.32 -2.24
C SER A 98 7.28 0.27 -2.58
N GLY A 99 7.79 -0.90 -2.99
CA GLY A 99 9.20 -1.10 -3.34
C GLY A 99 9.66 -0.20 -4.49
N PRO A 100 9.12 -0.40 -5.73
CA PRO A 100 9.48 0.43 -6.89
C PRO A 100 9.19 1.92 -6.68
N THR A 101 8.17 2.27 -5.91
CA THR A 101 7.82 3.67 -5.61
C THR A 101 8.97 4.44 -4.96
N GLY A 102 9.75 3.80 -4.07
CA GLY A 102 10.90 4.46 -3.46
C GLY A 102 11.93 4.93 -4.49
N ALA A 103 12.18 4.11 -5.52
CA ALA A 103 13.10 4.45 -6.61
C ALA A 103 12.59 5.63 -7.44
N VAL A 104 11.29 5.67 -7.75
CA VAL A 104 10.65 6.78 -8.48
C VAL A 104 10.79 8.09 -7.70
N VAL A 105 10.46 8.08 -6.41
CA VAL A 105 10.52 9.26 -5.53
C VAL A 105 11.95 9.78 -5.42
N ALA A 106 12.92 8.89 -5.21
CA ALA A 106 14.33 9.26 -5.17
C ALA A 106 14.80 9.87 -6.51
N THR A 107 14.35 9.32 -7.63
CA THR A 107 14.75 9.78 -8.97
C THR A 107 14.19 11.15 -9.29
N ARG A 108 12.96 11.43 -8.88
CA ARG A 108 12.39 12.78 -8.94
C ARG A 108 13.22 13.77 -8.11
N ALA A 109 13.65 13.40 -6.92
CA ALA A 109 14.53 14.25 -6.11
C ALA A 109 15.89 14.49 -6.80
N VAL A 110 16.49 13.45 -7.40
CA VAL A 110 17.73 13.58 -8.19
C VAL A 110 17.53 14.48 -9.42
N ALA A 111 16.40 14.37 -10.12
CA ALA A 111 16.04 15.26 -11.23
C ALA A 111 16.11 16.74 -10.83
N GLN A 112 15.51 17.07 -9.68
CA GLN A 112 15.50 18.42 -9.14
C GLN A 112 16.89 18.91 -8.75
N LEU A 113 17.70 18.05 -8.11
CA LEU A 113 19.04 18.41 -7.65
C LEU A 113 20.04 18.58 -8.81
N THR A 114 19.86 17.85 -9.90
CA THR A 114 20.78 17.84 -11.05
C THR A 114 20.32 18.75 -12.20
N GLY A 115 19.06 19.16 -12.21
CA GLY A 115 18.44 19.87 -13.33
C GLY A 115 18.14 18.98 -14.55
N LEU A 116 18.38 17.66 -14.45
CA LEU A 116 18.04 16.70 -15.49
C LEU A 116 16.55 16.38 -15.44
N ARG A 117 15.82 16.70 -16.50
CA ARG A 117 14.35 16.58 -16.52
C ARG A 117 13.84 15.19 -16.91
N ASN A 118 14.65 14.40 -17.60
CA ASN A 118 14.25 13.10 -18.12
C ASN A 118 15.20 12.03 -17.61
N LEU A 119 14.70 11.15 -16.76
CA LEU A 119 15.48 10.10 -16.10
C LEU A 119 14.74 8.77 -16.18
N VAL A 120 15.49 7.68 -16.24
CA VAL A 120 14.99 6.31 -16.16
C VAL A 120 15.66 5.66 -14.97
N THR A 121 14.87 5.01 -14.10
CA THR A 121 15.40 4.14 -13.05
C THR A 121 15.51 2.74 -13.58
N PHE A 122 16.57 2.07 -13.16
CA PHE A 122 16.81 0.66 -13.46
C PHE A 122 17.31 0.01 -12.19
N ASP A 123 16.42 -0.72 -11.50
CA ASP A 123 16.73 -1.50 -10.31
C ASP A 123 16.69 -2.99 -10.67
N MET A 124 17.85 -3.62 -10.71
CA MET A 124 17.98 -5.01 -11.11
C MET A 124 18.50 -5.83 -9.93
N GLY A 125 17.67 -6.74 -9.44
CA GLY A 125 18.02 -7.75 -8.46
C GLY A 125 18.32 -9.11 -9.11
N GLY A 126 18.52 -10.13 -8.27
CA GLY A 126 18.69 -11.52 -8.73
C GLY A 126 17.40 -12.23 -9.15
N THR A 127 16.24 -11.62 -8.88
CA THR A 127 14.91 -12.21 -9.12
C THR A 127 14.07 -11.35 -10.05
N SER A 128 14.05 -10.05 -9.84
CA SER A 128 13.24 -9.09 -10.59
C SER A 128 14.08 -7.94 -11.13
N THR A 129 13.50 -7.20 -12.06
CA THR A 129 14.02 -5.92 -12.53
C THR A 129 12.86 -4.94 -12.61
N ASP A 130 13.02 -3.81 -11.94
CA ASP A 130 12.02 -2.76 -11.83
C ASP A 130 12.54 -1.50 -12.52
N CYS A 131 11.73 -0.99 -13.46
CA CYS A 131 12.06 0.20 -14.23
C CYS A 131 10.97 1.26 -14.03
N SER A 132 11.38 2.52 -13.96
CA SER A 132 10.45 3.65 -13.89
C SER A 132 11.01 4.86 -14.59
N THR A 133 10.17 5.87 -14.82
CA THR A 133 10.56 7.08 -15.53
C THR A 133 10.14 8.34 -14.78
N VAL A 134 10.98 9.35 -14.88
CA VAL A 134 10.66 10.74 -14.57
C VAL A 134 10.77 11.50 -15.87
N VAL A 135 9.68 12.13 -16.29
CA VAL A 135 9.60 12.89 -17.55
C VAL A 135 9.25 14.32 -17.21
N ASP A 136 9.97 15.27 -17.80
CA ASP A 136 9.83 16.71 -17.51
C ASP A 136 9.93 17.06 -16.00
N GLY A 137 10.71 16.29 -15.25
CA GLY A 137 10.93 16.45 -13.81
C GLY A 137 9.78 15.93 -12.93
N MET A 138 8.83 15.19 -13.52
CA MET A 138 7.63 14.71 -12.86
C MET A 138 7.54 13.17 -12.92
N GLU A 139 7.10 12.57 -11.82
CA GLU A 139 6.67 11.18 -11.75
C GLU A 139 5.25 11.01 -12.32
N ASN A 140 4.98 9.84 -12.91
CA ASN A 140 3.63 9.46 -13.34
C ASN A 140 2.95 8.59 -12.28
N VAL A 141 1.66 8.86 -12.04
CA VAL A 141 0.82 8.10 -11.11
C VAL A 141 -0.35 7.49 -11.89
N THR A 142 -0.68 6.23 -11.60
CA THR A 142 -1.85 5.53 -12.16
C THR A 142 -2.78 5.09 -11.04
N THR A 143 -4.08 5.01 -11.36
CA THR A 143 -5.12 4.43 -10.49
C THR A 143 -5.59 3.06 -10.98
N SER A 144 -4.83 2.46 -11.90
CA SER A 144 -5.10 1.16 -12.49
C SER A 144 -3.82 0.35 -12.44
N PHE A 145 -3.88 -0.78 -11.76
CA PHE A 145 -2.80 -1.74 -11.70
C PHE A 145 -3.37 -3.16 -11.71
N GLU A 146 -2.62 -4.11 -12.24
CA GLU A 146 -2.97 -5.53 -12.22
C GLU A 146 -1.84 -6.29 -11.53
N ILE A 147 -2.16 -7.03 -10.46
CA ILE A 147 -1.28 -8.06 -9.92
C ILE A 147 -1.29 -9.22 -10.92
N GLU A 148 -0.21 -10.00 -10.96
CA GLU A 148 -0.05 -11.26 -11.71
C GLU A 148 -1.37 -11.95 -12.07
N TRP A 149 -1.47 -12.46 -13.29
CA TRP A 149 -2.68 -13.10 -13.85
C TRP A 149 -3.86 -12.15 -14.10
N GLY A 150 -3.64 -10.83 -14.12
CA GLY A 150 -4.63 -9.85 -14.55
C GLY A 150 -5.65 -9.47 -13.46
N LEU A 151 -5.28 -9.57 -12.18
CA LEU A 151 -6.15 -9.21 -11.06
C LEU A 151 -6.04 -7.71 -10.78
N PRO A 152 -7.08 -6.90 -11.07
CA PRO A 152 -6.99 -5.46 -10.90
C PRO A 152 -7.01 -5.07 -9.42
N ILE A 153 -6.18 -4.11 -9.03
CA ILE A 153 -6.19 -3.47 -7.70
C ILE A 153 -5.97 -1.96 -7.79
#